data_AF-A0A5C9E7S5-F1
#
_entry.id   AF-A0A5C9E7S5-F1
#
_cell.length_a   1.000
_cell.length_b   1.000
_cell.length_c   1.000
_cell.angle_alpha   90.00
_cell.angle_beta   90.00
_cell.angle_gamma   90.00
#
_symmetry.space_group_name_H-M   'P 1'
#
loop_
_entity.id
_entity.type
_entity.pdbx_description
1 polymer ?
#
loop_
_entity_poly.entity_id
_entity_poly.type
_entity_poly.pdbx_seq_one_letter_code
_entity_poly.pdbx_strand_id
1 'polypeptide(L)'
;MRNEESSATRRLIDQFKRASEEAEDRLRLQEYQQAMALFFEASQAADEMCERFITLLIRTAPSPSHRILLVEVLSWRLRYYTSQYDYHLSVAQTLRGLPREEWIARLETILVLSQSLVTKLIPILKQADDAGLRKRIQKVLDDWVSGIRNLVEKLKTWGMASSQASRVLEWALDNDLENLVRAV
;
A
#
# COMPACT_ATOMS: atom_id res chain seq x y z
N MET A 1 22.47 15.93 -8.90
CA MET A 1 21.44 14.89 -9.16
C MET A 1 21.82 13.48 -8.70
N ARG A 2 22.67 12.68 -9.38
CA ARG A 2 22.96 11.28 -8.93
C ARG A 2 23.51 11.14 -7.49
N ASN A 3 24.35 12.08 -7.06
CA ASN A 3 24.90 12.09 -5.69
C ASN A 3 23.84 12.45 -4.63
N GLU A 4 22.86 13.28 -4.96
CA GLU A 4 21.81 13.69 -4.03
C GLU A 4 20.80 12.57 -3.81
N GLU A 5 20.36 11.88 -4.87
CA GLU A 5 19.48 10.70 -4.78
C GLU A 5 20.10 9.56 -3.97
N SER A 6 21.40 9.31 -4.16
CA SER A 6 22.16 8.33 -3.36
C SER A 6 22.22 8.74 -1.88
N SER A 7 22.47 10.02 -1.59
CA SER A 7 22.49 10.55 -0.21
C SER A 7 21.11 10.48 0.47
N ALA A 8 20.04 10.66 -0.29
CA ALA A 8 18.67 10.61 0.22
C ALA A 8 18.24 9.17 0.50
N THR A 9 18.61 8.22 -0.36
CA THR A 9 18.29 6.79 -0.14
C THR A 9 19.04 6.23 1.07
N ARG A 10 20.31 6.61 1.28
CA ARG A 10 21.05 6.23 2.50
C ARG A 10 20.38 6.75 3.76
N ARG A 11 19.95 8.02 3.75
CA ARG A 11 19.21 8.61 4.88
C ARG A 11 17.94 7.84 5.24
N LEU A 12 17.18 7.36 4.25
CA LEU A 12 16.00 6.52 4.51
C LEU A 12 16.37 5.17 5.14
N ILE A 13 17.46 4.55 4.69
CA ILE A 13 17.94 3.27 5.26
C ILE A 13 18.37 3.48 6.71
N ASP A 14 19.12 4.55 6.98
CA ASP A 14 19.58 4.87 8.33
C ASP A 14 18.40 5.21 9.25
N GLN A 15 17.41 5.95 8.75
CA GLN A 15 16.17 6.23 9.46
C GLN A 15 15.41 4.94 9.78
N PHE A 16 15.21 4.07 8.79
CA PHE A 16 14.52 2.78 8.97
C PHE A 16 15.19 1.92 10.05
N LYS A 17 16.51 1.76 9.97
CA LYS A 17 17.27 0.93 10.91
C LYS A 17 17.18 1.48 12.33
N ARG A 18 17.50 2.76 12.50
CA ARG A 18 17.46 3.44 13.79
C ARG A 18 16.08 3.36 14.41
N ALA A 19 15.03 3.69 13.65
CA ALA A 19 13.66 3.65 14.17
C ALA A 19 13.25 2.22 14.55
N SER A 20 13.65 1.20 13.77
CA SER A 20 13.34 -0.20 14.09
C SER A 20 14.07 -0.69 15.35
N GLU A 21 15.37 -0.39 15.47
CA GLU A 21 16.19 -0.75 16.63
C GLU A 21 15.68 -0.08 17.90
N GLU A 22 15.44 1.24 17.84
CA GLU A 22 14.88 1.98 18.97
C GLU A 22 13.48 1.47 19.32
N ALA A 23 12.64 1.11 18.34
CA ALA A 23 11.31 0.56 18.59
C ALA A 23 11.37 -0.76 19.37
N GLU A 24 12.30 -1.64 19.01
CA GLU A 24 12.51 -2.91 19.72
C GLU A 24 12.96 -2.68 21.17
N ASP A 25 13.85 -1.72 21.41
CA ASP A 25 14.29 -1.36 22.76
C ASP A 25 13.13 -0.82 23.60
N ARG A 26 12.31 0.09 23.05
CA ARG A 26 11.10 0.60 23.70
C ARG A 26 10.11 -0.52 24.00
N LEU A 27 9.95 -1.47 23.07
CA LEU A 27 9.08 -2.62 23.26
C LEU A 27 9.54 -3.50 24.43
N ARG A 28 10.85 -3.75 24.56
CA ARG A 28 11.43 -4.51 25.69
C ARG A 28 11.21 -3.80 27.03
N LEU A 29 11.23 -2.47 27.03
CA LEU A 29 10.93 -1.63 28.19
C LEU A 29 9.42 -1.48 28.47
N GLN A 30 8.55 -2.11 27.68
CA GLN A 30 7.08 -2.00 27.77
C GLN A 30 6.56 -0.57 27.49
N GLU A 31 7.35 0.24 26.80
CA GLU A 31 7.01 1.58 26.34
C GLU A 31 6.24 1.48 25.00
N TYR A 32 5.06 0.84 25.04
CA TYR A 32 4.33 0.40 23.84
C TYR A 32 3.93 1.54 22.90
N GLN A 33 3.56 2.71 23.43
CA GLN A 33 3.18 3.86 22.61
C GLN A 33 4.39 4.41 21.84
N GLN A 34 5.54 4.55 22.50
CA GLN A 34 6.78 4.97 21.85
C GLN A 34 7.26 3.94 20.82
N ALA A 35 7.24 2.64 21.18
CA ALA A 35 7.60 1.57 20.27
C ALA A 35 6.74 1.59 19.00
N MET A 36 5.43 1.77 19.16
CA MET A 36 4.50 1.85 18.03
C MET A 36 4.76 3.05 17.12
N ALA A 37 5.01 4.23 17.68
CA ALA A 37 5.34 5.43 16.91
C ALA A 37 6.63 5.24 16.08
N LEU A 38 7.64 4.60 16.66
CA LEU A 38 8.90 4.30 15.98
C LEU A 38 8.73 3.22 14.90
N PHE A 39 7.93 2.17 15.14
CA PHE A 39 7.59 1.20 14.09
C PHE A 39 6.78 1.83 12.95
N PHE A 40 5.91 2.80 13.25
CA PHE A 40 5.22 3.57 12.23
C PHE A 40 6.20 4.39 11.38
N GLU A 41 7.15 5.09 12.01
CA GLU A 41 8.22 5.83 11.30
C GLU A 41 9.05 4.89 10.41
N ALA A 42 9.47 3.74 10.93
CA ALA A 42 10.18 2.73 10.15
C ALA A 42 9.33 2.27 8.94
N SER A 43 8.04 2.01 9.16
CA SER A 43 7.15 1.62 8.07
C SER A 43 7.02 2.70 6.99
N GLN A 44 7.01 3.98 7.34
CA GLN A 44 6.99 5.09 6.36
C GLN A 44 8.27 5.14 5.54
N ALA A 45 9.44 4.99 6.18
CA ALA A 45 10.71 4.91 5.47
C ALA A 45 10.76 3.72 4.50
N ALA A 46 10.21 2.57 4.91
CA ALA A 46 10.09 1.40 4.04
C ALA A 46 9.14 1.63 2.85
N ASP A 47 8.01 2.30 3.06
CA ASP A 47 7.08 2.70 2.00
C ASP A 47 7.78 3.59 0.96
N GLU A 48 8.56 4.58 1.40
CA GLU A 48 9.29 5.49 0.52
C GLU A 48 10.41 4.78 -0.26
N MET A 49 11.18 3.91 0.40
CA MET A 49 12.20 3.09 -0.26
C MET A 49 11.59 2.20 -1.35
N CYS A 50 10.42 1.61 -1.07
CA CYS A 50 9.69 0.78 -2.03
C CYS A 50 9.24 1.60 -3.25
N GLU A 51 8.67 2.79 -3.04
CA GLU A 51 8.23 3.67 -4.13
C GLU A 51 9.40 4.12 -5.02
N ARG A 52 10.57 4.42 -4.43
CA ARG A 52 11.80 4.71 -5.18
C ARG A 52 12.22 3.51 -6.03
N PHE A 53 12.19 2.31 -5.47
CA PHE A 53 12.52 1.08 -6.20
C PHE A 53 11.56 0.82 -7.37
N ILE A 54 10.24 0.94 -7.14
CA ILE A 54 9.22 0.78 -8.18
C ILE A 54 9.41 1.81 -9.28
N THR A 55 9.68 3.07 -8.92
CA THR A 55 9.94 4.14 -9.90
C THR A 55 11.15 3.83 -10.77
N LEU A 56 12.23 3.30 -10.18
CA LEU A 56 13.40 2.86 -10.94
C LEU A 56 13.06 1.70 -11.88
N LEU A 57 12.32 0.69 -11.41
CA LEU A 57 11.86 -0.42 -12.24
C LEU A 57 11.01 0.06 -13.42
N ILE A 58 10.14 1.05 -13.23
CA ILE A 58 9.32 1.60 -14.32
C ILE A 58 10.18 2.31 -15.37
N ARG A 59 11.25 3.00 -14.95
CA ARG A 59 12.12 3.79 -15.83
C ARG A 59 13.11 2.95 -16.66
N THR A 60 13.43 1.73 -16.26
CA THR A 60 14.40 0.88 -16.97
C THR A 60 13.80 0.25 -18.25
N ALA A 61 14.62 0.08 -19.29
CA ALA A 61 14.22 -0.42 -20.61
C ALA A 61 13.49 -1.78 -20.50
N PRO A 62 12.20 -1.87 -20.88
CA PRO A 62 11.37 -3.01 -20.50
C PRO A 62 11.49 -4.14 -21.52
N SER A 63 12.15 -5.24 -21.14
CA SER A 63 11.92 -6.55 -21.76
C SER A 63 10.57 -7.13 -21.32
N PRO A 64 9.99 -8.11 -22.02
CA PRO A 64 8.80 -8.81 -21.54
C PRO A 64 8.97 -9.39 -20.13
N SER A 65 10.12 -9.99 -19.83
CA SER A 65 10.45 -10.52 -18.50
C SER A 65 10.48 -9.42 -17.43
N HIS A 66 10.98 -8.23 -17.78
CA HIS A 66 10.99 -7.07 -16.88
C HIS A 66 9.57 -6.60 -16.55
N ARG A 67 8.65 -6.58 -17.53
CA ARG A 67 7.24 -6.24 -17.30
C ARG A 67 6.56 -7.25 -16.38
N ILE A 68 6.84 -8.54 -16.57
CA ILE A 68 6.32 -9.60 -15.68
C ILE A 68 6.80 -9.35 -14.25
N LEU A 69 8.11 -9.14 -14.04
CA LEU A 69 8.66 -8.86 -12.72
C LEU A 69 8.03 -7.62 -12.07
N LEU A 70 7.89 -6.52 -12.83
CA LEU A 70 7.25 -5.30 -12.35
C LEU A 70 5.81 -5.58 -11.89
N VAL A 71 5.03 -6.33 -12.68
CA VAL A 71 3.66 -6.72 -12.31
C VAL A 71 3.64 -7.57 -11.06
N GLU A 72 4.56 -8.54 -10.91
CA GLU A 72 4.63 -9.37 -9.71
C GLU A 72 4.97 -8.55 -8.45
N VAL A 73 5.91 -7.61 -8.54
CA VAL A 73 6.27 -6.71 -7.43
C VAL A 73 5.09 -5.81 -7.05
N LEU A 74 4.44 -5.17 -8.03
CA LEU A 74 3.26 -4.33 -7.81
C LEU A 74 2.12 -5.13 -7.18
N SER A 75 1.87 -6.33 -7.70
CA SER A 75 0.80 -7.22 -7.22
C SER A 75 1.05 -7.72 -5.81
N TRP A 76 2.29 -8.11 -5.49
CA TRP A 76 2.67 -8.51 -4.14
C TRP A 76 2.47 -7.35 -3.15
N ARG A 77 2.94 -6.15 -3.50
CA ARG A 77 2.82 -5.00 -2.62
C ARG A 77 1.37 -4.57 -2.41
N LEU A 78 0.55 -4.66 -3.47
CA LEU A 78 -0.88 -4.36 -3.39
C LEU A 78 -1.60 -5.35 -2.46
N ARG A 79 -1.31 -6.66 -2.59
CA ARG A 79 -1.84 -7.68 -1.67
C ARG A 79 -1.43 -7.45 -0.22
N TYR A 80 -0.17 -7.07 0.00
CA TYR A 80 0.33 -6.68 1.33
C TYR A 80 -0.50 -5.53 1.91
N TYR A 81 -0.72 -4.45 1.16
CA TYR A 81 -1.54 -3.33 1.64
C TYR A 81 -2.99 -3.75 1.93
N THR A 82 -3.61 -4.56 1.06
CA THR A 82 -4.97 -5.04 1.31
C THR A 82 -5.08 -5.90 2.56
N SER A 83 -4.05 -6.70 2.90
CA SER A 83 -4.06 -7.48 4.13
C SER A 83 -3.89 -6.63 5.38
N GLN A 84 -3.28 -5.43 5.26
CA GLN A 84 -3.16 -4.49 6.37
C GLN A 84 -4.49 -3.83 6.74
N TYR A 85 -5.48 -3.79 5.84
CA TYR A 85 -6.80 -3.20 6.12
C TYR A 85 -7.44 -3.86 7.34
N ASP A 86 -7.59 -5.18 7.30
CA ASP A 86 -8.23 -5.94 8.37
C ASP A 86 -7.41 -5.94 9.66
N TYR A 87 -6.08 -5.92 9.55
CA TYR A 87 -5.19 -5.78 10.70
C TYR A 87 -5.43 -4.46 11.44
N HIS A 88 -5.25 -3.32 10.77
CA HIS A 88 -5.41 -2.01 11.40
C HIS A 88 -6.82 -1.77 11.91
N LEU A 89 -7.80 -2.27 11.17
CA LEU A 89 -9.19 -2.17 11.53
C LEU A 89 -9.53 -3.00 12.78
N SER A 90 -8.97 -4.22 12.92
CA SER A 90 -9.09 -5.04 14.13
C SER A 90 -8.38 -4.42 15.33
N VAL A 91 -7.21 -3.83 15.12
CA VAL A 91 -6.46 -3.12 16.17
C VAL A 91 -7.22 -1.91 16.67
N ALA A 92 -7.81 -1.11 15.77
CA ALA A 92 -8.63 0.06 16.12
C ALA A 92 -9.89 -0.32 16.93
N GLN A 93 -10.40 -1.55 16.79
CA GLN A 93 -11.51 -2.05 17.61
C GLN A 93 -11.10 -2.51 19.00
N THR A 94 -9.92 -3.15 19.09
CA THR A 94 -9.52 -3.91 20.27
C THR A 94 -8.75 -3.06 21.28
N LEU A 95 -7.95 -2.10 20.81
CA LEU A 95 -7.16 -1.27 21.70
C LEU A 95 -7.99 -0.13 22.27
N ARG A 96 -8.40 -0.27 23.55
CA ARG A 96 -8.88 0.84 24.37
C ARG A 96 -7.66 1.59 24.92
N GLY A 97 -7.42 2.83 24.49
CA GLY A 97 -6.37 3.70 25.06
C GLY A 97 -5.34 4.25 24.08
N LEU A 98 -5.36 3.82 22.81
CA LEU A 98 -4.71 4.55 21.72
C LEU A 98 -5.75 5.41 20.99
N PRO A 99 -5.38 6.57 20.42
CA PRO A 99 -6.30 7.35 19.61
C PRO A 99 -6.73 6.51 18.41
N ARG A 100 -8.01 6.17 18.35
CA ARG A 100 -8.65 5.45 17.22
C ARG A 100 -8.32 6.15 15.89
N GLU A 101 -8.12 7.45 15.95
CA GLU A 101 -7.77 8.35 14.87
C GLU A 101 -6.42 8.02 14.22
N GLU A 102 -5.40 7.61 14.98
CA GLU A 102 -4.07 7.28 14.44
C GLU A 102 -4.12 6.01 13.57
N TRP A 103 -4.88 5.01 14.02
CA TRP A 103 -5.08 3.77 13.26
C TRP A 103 -5.88 3.99 11.99
N ILE A 104 -6.89 4.86 12.04
CA ILE A 104 -7.63 5.29 10.86
C ILE A 104 -6.70 6.06 9.92
N ALA A 105 -5.89 7.01 10.40
CA ALA A 105 -4.95 7.75 9.56
C ALA A 105 -3.93 6.83 8.88
N ARG A 106 -3.44 5.78 9.56
CA ARG A 106 -2.57 4.77 8.92
C ARG A 106 -3.32 4.00 7.85
N LEU A 107 -4.54 3.56 8.11
CA LEU A 107 -5.38 2.90 7.12
C LEU A 107 -5.58 3.78 5.87
N GLU A 108 -5.85 5.07 6.06
CA GLU A 108 -6.00 6.04 4.97
C GLU A 108 -4.72 6.21 4.15
N THR A 109 -3.55 6.23 4.82
CA THR A 109 -2.25 6.24 4.15
C THR A 109 -2.06 5.00 3.28
N ILE A 110 -2.39 3.82 3.79
CA ILE A 110 -2.28 2.56 3.06
C ILE A 110 -3.24 2.54 1.86
N LEU A 111 -4.44 3.09 2.00
CA LEU A 111 -5.38 3.25 0.89
C LEU A 111 -4.79 4.10 -0.24
N VAL A 112 -4.20 5.25 0.08
CA VAL A 112 -3.53 6.11 -0.92
C VAL A 112 -2.36 5.39 -1.58
N LEU A 113 -1.52 4.70 -0.81
CA LEU A 113 -0.40 3.92 -1.34
C LEU A 113 -0.89 2.81 -2.28
N SER A 114 -1.96 2.09 -1.91
CA SER A 114 -2.55 1.05 -2.73
C SER A 114 -3.13 1.57 -4.05
N GLN A 115 -3.82 2.72 -4.01
CA GLN A 115 -4.34 3.40 -5.20
C GLN A 115 -3.21 3.84 -6.15
N SER A 116 -2.09 4.29 -5.60
CA SER A 116 -0.89 4.64 -6.38
C SER A 116 -0.33 3.43 -7.14
N LEU A 117 -0.33 2.24 -6.55
CA LEU A 117 0.08 1.01 -7.24
C LEU A 117 -0.90 0.61 -8.34
N VAL A 118 -2.20 0.72 -8.08
CA VAL A 118 -3.24 0.45 -9.10
C VAL A 118 -3.09 1.39 -10.29
N THR A 119 -2.85 2.67 -10.04
CA THR A 119 -2.59 3.68 -11.08
C THR A 119 -1.41 3.29 -11.97
N LYS A 120 -0.39 2.63 -11.42
CA LYS A 120 0.77 2.10 -12.17
C LYS A 120 0.45 0.81 -12.94
N LEU A 121 -0.47 -0.02 -12.45
CA LEU A 121 -0.90 -1.27 -13.11
C LEU A 121 -1.80 -1.03 -14.33
N ILE A 122 -2.69 -0.04 -14.28
CA ILE A 122 -3.64 0.27 -15.36
C ILE A 122 -2.95 0.47 -16.73
N PRO A 123 -1.90 1.30 -16.90
CA PRO A 123 -1.25 1.46 -18.20
C PRO A 123 -0.58 0.17 -18.67
N ILE A 124 -0.06 -0.66 -17.76
CA ILE A 124 0.53 -1.96 -18.10
C ILE A 124 -0.56 -2.89 -18.65
N LEU A 125 -1.73 -2.94 -18.02
CA LEU A 125 -2.87 -3.73 -18.50
C LEU A 125 -3.31 -3.30 -19.91
N LYS A 126 -3.39 -1.99 -20.16
CA LYS A 126 -3.79 -1.44 -21.47
C LYS A 126 -2.78 -1.71 -22.59
N GLN A 127 -1.50 -1.87 -22.25
CA GLN A 127 -0.41 -2.08 -23.21
C GLN A 127 0.05 -3.55 -23.30
N ALA A 128 -0.50 -4.44 -22.48
CA ALA A 128 -0.10 -5.84 -22.48
C ALA A 128 -0.81 -6.60 -23.61
N ASP A 129 -0.03 -7.16 -24.53
CA ASP A 129 -0.53 -8.08 -25.56
C ASP A 129 -0.72 -9.51 -25.01
N ASP A 130 0.03 -9.86 -23.96
CA ASP A 130 -0.02 -11.18 -23.32
C ASP A 130 -1.31 -11.37 -22.50
N ALA A 131 -2.16 -12.29 -22.95
CA ALA A 131 -3.44 -12.58 -22.30
C ALA A 131 -3.30 -13.13 -20.87
N GLY A 132 -2.23 -13.87 -20.57
CA GLY A 132 -1.95 -14.40 -19.24
C GLY A 132 -1.61 -13.27 -18.26
N LEU A 133 -0.76 -12.32 -18.70
CA LEU A 133 -0.40 -11.13 -17.93
C LEU A 133 -1.63 -10.25 -17.68
N ARG A 134 -2.46 -10.01 -18.71
CA ARG A 134 -3.72 -9.26 -18.57
C ARG A 134 -4.62 -9.88 -17.51
N LYS A 135 -4.85 -11.20 -17.56
CA LYS A 135 -5.67 -11.92 -16.57
C LYS A 135 -5.12 -11.81 -15.14
N ARG A 136 -3.79 -11.87 -14.98
CA ARG A 136 -3.15 -11.70 -13.66
C ARG A 136 -3.38 -10.31 -13.09
N ILE A 137 -3.13 -9.27 -13.90
CA ILE A 137 -3.36 -7.88 -13.48
C ILE A 137 -4.84 -7.69 -13.14
N GLN A 138 -5.75 -8.20 -13.99
CA GLN A 138 -7.18 -8.07 -13.76
C GLN A 138 -7.60 -8.67 -12.42
N LYS A 139 -7.21 -9.93 -12.15
CA LYS A 139 -7.51 -10.58 -10.87
C LYS A 139 -7.05 -9.75 -9.66
N VAL A 140 -5.85 -9.16 -9.75
CA VAL A 140 -5.30 -8.33 -8.67
C VAL A 140 -6.10 -7.05 -8.47
N LEU A 141 -6.61 -6.44 -9.55
CA LEU A 141 -7.49 -5.28 -9.47
C LEU A 141 -8.85 -5.66 -8.86
N ASP A 142 -9.42 -6.79 -9.25
CA ASP A 142 -10.70 -7.28 -8.74
C ASP A 142 -10.64 -7.55 -7.24
N ASP A 143 -9.57 -8.22 -6.80
CA ASP A 143 -9.29 -8.50 -5.39
C ASP A 143 -9.15 -7.19 -4.59
N TRP A 144 -8.47 -6.19 -5.16
CA TRP A 144 -8.28 -4.88 -4.52
C TRP A 144 -9.57 -4.08 -4.39
N VAL A 145 -10.38 -3.98 -5.46
CA VAL A 145 -11.69 -3.30 -5.42
C VAL A 145 -12.62 -3.96 -4.40
N SER A 146 -12.68 -5.29 -4.41
CA SER A 146 -13.47 -6.07 -3.44
C SER A 146 -12.99 -5.84 -2.01
N GLY A 147 -11.67 -5.77 -1.80
CA GLY A 147 -11.07 -5.45 -0.52
C GLY A 147 -11.47 -4.07 0.02
N ILE A 148 -11.48 -3.04 -0.84
CA ILE A 148 -11.91 -1.69 -0.45
C ILE A 148 -13.41 -1.64 -0.14
N ARG A 149 -14.25 -2.30 -0.96
CA ARG A 149 -15.70 -2.38 -0.69
C ARG A 149 -15.97 -2.96 0.69
N ASN A 150 -15.35 -4.10 0.98
CA ASN A 150 -15.48 -4.75 2.29
C ASN A 150 -14.99 -3.83 3.41
N LEU A 151 -13.88 -3.12 3.22
CA LEU A 151 -13.38 -2.16 4.20
C LEU A 151 -14.40 -1.03 4.47
N VAL A 152 -14.97 -0.43 3.43
CA VAL A 152 -15.98 0.64 3.55
C VAL A 152 -17.22 0.14 4.28
N GLU A 153 -17.69 -1.06 3.96
CA GLU A 153 -18.83 -1.70 4.64
C GLU A 153 -18.55 -1.96 6.13
N LYS A 154 -17.36 -2.47 6.46
CA LYS A 154 -16.95 -2.69 7.86
C LYS A 154 -16.85 -1.38 8.64
N LEU A 155 -16.22 -0.36 8.06
CA LEU A 155 -16.12 0.98 8.67
C LEU A 155 -17.50 1.54 8.99
N LYS A 156 -18.43 1.49 8.02
CA LYS A 156 -19.83 1.92 8.19
C LYS A 156 -20.53 1.15 9.32
N THR A 157 -20.40 -0.17 9.34
CA THR A 157 -21.02 -1.04 10.35
C THR A 157 -20.54 -0.69 11.77
N TRP A 158 -19.31 -0.21 11.91
CA TRP A 158 -18.70 0.09 13.21
C TRP A 158 -18.80 1.57 13.61
N GLY A 159 -19.59 2.36 12.88
CA GLY A 159 -19.72 3.80 13.10
C GLY A 159 -18.39 4.54 12.91
N MET A 160 -17.46 3.98 12.13
CA MET A 160 -16.23 4.64 11.70
C MET A 160 -16.47 5.26 10.33
N ALA A 161 -16.14 6.53 10.16
CA ALA A 161 -16.15 7.18 8.86
C ALA A 161 -14.70 7.39 8.40
N SER A 162 -14.39 6.94 7.18
CA SER A 162 -13.21 7.39 6.44
C SER A 162 -13.67 7.93 5.10
N SER A 163 -13.55 9.26 4.94
CA SER A 163 -13.79 9.91 3.65
C SER A 163 -12.80 9.42 2.60
N GLN A 164 -11.57 9.09 3.02
CA GLN A 164 -10.55 8.59 2.11
C GLN A 164 -10.93 7.22 1.54
N ALA A 165 -11.40 6.28 2.37
CA ALA A 165 -11.84 4.96 1.88
C ALA A 165 -12.97 5.08 0.86
N SER A 166 -13.95 5.96 1.13
CA SER A 166 -15.07 6.20 0.21
C SER A 166 -14.59 6.82 -1.12
N ARG A 167 -13.69 7.81 -1.06
CA ARG A 167 -13.11 8.44 -2.26
C ARG A 167 -12.29 7.49 -3.11
N VAL A 168 -11.53 6.59 -2.48
CA VAL A 168 -10.74 5.59 -3.23
C VAL A 168 -11.66 4.57 -3.90
N LEU A 169 -12.75 4.17 -3.24
CA LEU A 169 -13.77 3.32 -3.84
C LEU A 169 -14.45 4.01 -5.03
N GLU A 170 -14.90 5.25 -4.84
CA GLU A 170 -15.52 6.06 -5.90
C GLU A 170 -14.57 6.19 -7.11
N TRP A 171 -13.31 6.55 -6.87
CA TRP A 171 -12.29 6.61 -7.92
C TRP A 171 -12.14 5.27 -8.66
N ALA A 172 -12.17 4.15 -7.95
CA ALA A 172 -12.05 2.82 -8.56
C ALA A 172 -13.24 2.51 -9.49
N LEU A 173 -14.44 2.91 -9.10
CA LEU A 173 -15.67 2.76 -9.89
C LEU A 173 -15.64 3.69 -11.11
N ASP A 174 -15.24 4.95 -10.93
CA ASP A 174 -15.13 5.96 -12.01
C ASP A 174 -14.10 5.57 -13.09
N ASN A 175 -13.08 4.79 -12.71
CA ASN A 175 -12.07 4.28 -13.64
C ASN A 175 -12.46 2.93 -14.25
N ASP A 176 -13.73 2.52 -14.13
CA ASP A 176 -14.28 1.29 -14.67
C ASP A 176 -13.46 0.05 -14.28
N LEU A 177 -12.79 0.06 -13.13
CA LEU A 177 -11.95 -1.08 -12.72
C LEU A 177 -12.79 -2.35 -12.54
N GLU A 178 -14.08 -2.19 -12.29
CA GLU A 178 -15.09 -3.26 -12.25
C GLU A 178 -15.65 -3.70 -13.61
N ASN A 179 -15.62 -2.81 -14.60
CA ASN A 179 -16.13 -3.07 -15.94
C ASN A 179 -15.02 -3.54 -16.90
N LEU A 180 -13.77 -3.16 -16.65
CA LEU A 180 -12.56 -3.73 -17.25
C LEU A 180 -12.51 -5.26 -17.08
N VAL A 181 -13.14 -5.77 -16.02
CA VAL A 181 -13.32 -7.19 -15.68
C VAL A 181 -14.28 -7.93 -16.62
N ARG A 182 -15.32 -7.24 -17.12
CA ARG A 182 -16.45 -7.86 -17.82
C ARG A 182 -16.29 -7.87 -19.35
N ALA A 183 -15.30 -7.14 -19.87
CA ALA A 183 -15.08 -6.97 -21.30
C ALA A 183 -14.05 -7.96 -21.92
N VAL A 184 -13.68 -9.02 -21.19
CA VAL A 184 -12.80 -10.13 -21.63
C VAL A 184 -13.51 -11.46 -21.39
#